data_AF-A0A9P6BIK3-F1
#
_entry.id   AF-A0A9P6BIK3-F1
#
_cell.length_a   1.000
_cell.length_b   1.000
_cell.length_c   1.000
_cell.angle_alpha   90.00
_cell.angle_beta   90.00
_cell.angle_gamma   90.00
#
_symmetry.space_group_name_H-M   'P 1'
#
loop_
_entity.id
_entity.type
_entity.pdbx_description
1 polymer ?
#
loop_
_entity_poly.entity_id
_entity_poly.type
_entity_poly.pdbx_seq_one_letter_code
_entity_poly.pdbx_strand_id
1 'polypeptide(L)'
;MAERALLTRTKIQDAINNRCEQMKGCTSKMLDSILERHKGKVAIDRVQVAAGDNAVNEQDPSVVKETVAAHFKDWHGPRRILPLEDQPRWKAQYEPKDWIDPAWYQGLMSPPTQEEFKAAISNSPIRKAPGHSGVSNDLFMRQGDL
;
A
#
# COMPACT_ATOMS: atom_id res chain seq x y z
N MET A 1 -51.98 17.75 5.27
CA MET A 1 -50.91 18.54 5.94
C MET A 1 -50.42 17.90 7.23
N ALA A 2 -51.30 17.39 8.11
CA ALA A 2 -50.92 16.75 9.38
C ALA A 2 -50.04 15.49 9.22
N GLU A 3 -50.32 14.65 8.23
CA GLU A 3 -49.56 13.41 7.97
C GLU A 3 -48.09 13.67 7.59
N ARG A 4 -47.84 14.71 6.78
CA ARG A 4 -46.48 15.13 6.42
C ARG A 4 -45.71 15.66 7.63
N ALA A 5 -46.38 16.37 8.53
CA ALA A 5 -45.78 16.87 9.77
C ALA A 5 -45.43 15.71 10.71
N LEU A 6 -46.31 14.71 10.83
CA LEU A 6 -46.06 13.49 11.61
C LEU A 6 -44.86 12.71 11.05
N LEU A 7 -44.82 12.49 9.74
CA LEU A 7 -43.71 11.81 9.06
C LEU A 7 -42.38 12.55 9.24
N THR A 8 -42.41 13.88 9.28
CA THR A 8 -41.21 14.69 9.50
C THR A 8 -40.72 14.53 10.93
N ARG A 9 -41.64 14.55 11.90
CA ARG A 9 -41.31 14.35 13.33
C ARG A 9 -40.72 12.97 13.59
N THR A 10 -41.28 11.91 13.00
CA THR A 10 -40.74 10.55 13.16
C THR A 10 -39.33 10.46 12.60
N LYS A 11 -39.09 10.97 11.38
CA LYS A 11 -37.75 11.02 10.77
C LYS A 11 -36.72 11.76 11.62
N ILE A 12 -37.10 12.89 12.22
CA ILE A 12 -36.23 13.65 13.13
C ILE A 12 -35.90 12.80 14.38
N GLN A 13 -36.90 12.15 14.97
CA GLN A 13 -36.70 11.30 16.15
C GLN A 13 -35.80 10.09 15.84
N ASP A 14 -36.00 9.45 14.69
CA ASP A 14 -35.19 8.32 14.24
C ASP A 14 -33.73 8.73 14.03
N ALA A 15 -33.50 9.91 13.44
CA ALA A 15 -32.16 10.46 13.26
C ALA A 15 -31.46 10.75 14.60
N ILE A 16 -32.20 11.27 15.58
CA ILE A 16 -31.68 11.52 16.94
C ILE A 16 -31.31 10.20 17.61
N ASN A 17 -32.20 9.20 17.57
CA ASN A 17 -31.97 7.89 18.19
C ASN A 17 -30.75 7.19 17.57
N ASN A 18 -30.67 7.15 16.23
CA ASN A 18 -29.54 6.57 15.51
C ASN A 18 -28.22 7.27 15.87
N ARG A 19 -28.21 8.60 16.00
CA ARG A 19 -27.02 9.35 16.45
C ARG A 19 -26.61 8.97 17.88
N CYS A 20 -27.57 8.88 18.80
CA CYS A 20 -27.33 8.47 20.18
C CYS A 20 -26.77 7.05 20.29
N GLU A 21 -27.20 6.13 19.42
CA GLU A 21 -26.66 4.78 19.33
C GLU A 21 -25.23 4.76 18.77
N GLN A 22 -24.99 5.49 17.67
CA GLN A 22 -23.66 5.61 17.08
C GLN A 22 -22.65 6.24 18.04
N MET A 23 -23.08 7.18 18.87
CA MET A 23 -22.23 7.78 19.92
C MET A 23 -21.78 6.74 20.96
N LYS A 24 -22.58 5.70 21.24
CA LYS A 24 -22.26 4.66 22.22
C LYS A 24 -21.38 3.54 21.64
N GLY A 25 -21.64 3.13 20.40
CA GLY A 25 -21.04 1.90 19.83
C GLY A 25 -20.24 2.07 18.54
N CYS A 26 -20.35 3.19 17.83
CA CYS A 26 -19.81 3.38 16.48
C CYS A 26 -19.45 4.85 16.19
N THR A 27 -18.58 5.44 17.00
CA THR A 27 -18.22 6.88 16.89
C THR A 27 -17.64 7.27 15.53
N SER A 28 -16.93 6.37 14.84
CA SER A 28 -16.48 6.61 13.46
C SER A 28 -17.65 6.87 12.51
N LYS A 29 -18.71 6.06 12.56
CA LYS A 29 -19.88 6.24 11.69
C LYS A 29 -20.58 7.57 11.96
N MET A 30 -20.64 7.98 13.23
CA MET A 30 -21.17 9.28 13.62
C MET A 30 -20.33 10.42 13.05
N LEU A 31 -19.00 10.35 13.18
CA LEU A 31 -18.09 11.35 12.63
C LEU A 31 -18.18 11.40 11.10
N ASP A 32 -18.29 10.25 10.44
CA ASP A 32 -18.43 10.19 8.99
C ASP A 32 -19.76 10.80 8.52
N SER A 33 -20.84 10.61 9.28
CA SER A 33 -22.14 11.24 9.03
C SER A 33 -22.13 12.76 9.24
N ILE A 34 -21.57 13.24 10.36
CA ILE A 34 -21.52 14.68 10.72
C ILE A 34 -20.62 15.45 9.77
N LEU A 35 -19.49 14.87 9.38
CA LEU A 35 -18.50 15.51 8.51
C LEU A 35 -18.76 15.22 7.04
N GLU A 36 -19.89 14.59 6.70
CA GLU A 36 -20.27 14.20 5.34
C GLU A 36 -19.16 13.40 4.62
N ARG A 37 -18.39 12.60 5.38
CA ARG A 37 -17.31 11.75 4.85
C ARG A 37 -17.92 10.48 4.26
N HIS A 38 -18.58 10.64 3.12
CA HIS A 38 -18.98 9.49 2.33
C HIS A 38 -17.79 8.99 1.53
N LYS A 39 -17.24 7.82 1.88
CA LYS A 39 -16.33 7.10 0.98
C LYS A 39 -17.14 6.57 -0.19
N GLY A 40 -17.15 7.29 -1.31
CA GLY A 40 -17.70 6.76 -2.55
C GLY A 40 -17.04 5.41 -2.84
N LYS A 41 -17.85 4.37 -3.08
CA LYS A 41 -17.32 3.14 -3.63
C LYS A 41 -16.82 3.47 -5.04
N VAL A 42 -15.51 3.44 -5.25
CA VAL A 42 -14.94 3.54 -6.58
C VAL A 42 -15.17 2.20 -7.25
N ALA A 43 -16.08 2.17 -8.22
CA ALA A 43 -16.32 1.03 -9.10
C ALA A 43 -15.77 1.37 -10.48
N ILE A 44 -15.05 0.43 -11.10
CA ILE A 44 -14.63 0.53 -12.49
C ILE A 44 -15.69 -0.19 -13.29
N ASP A 45 -16.70 0.54 -13.73
CA ASP A 45 -17.82 -0.03 -14.50
C ASP A 45 -17.59 0.03 -16.01
N ARG A 46 -16.62 0.84 -16.44
CA ARG A 46 -16.31 1.08 -17.86
C ARG A 46 -14.82 1.25 -18.08
N VAL A 47 -14.33 0.75 -19.21
CA VAL A 47 -12.94 0.91 -19.62
C VAL A 47 -12.90 1.35 -21.08
N GLN A 48 -11.99 2.27 -21.40
CA GLN A 48 -11.72 2.63 -22.79
C GLN A 48 -10.77 1.61 -23.42
N VAL A 49 -11.22 0.97 -24.48
CA VAL A 49 -10.42 0.05 -25.27
C VAL A 49 -10.15 0.68 -26.64
N ALA A 50 -8.90 0.60 -27.09
CA ALA A 50 -8.51 1.10 -28.41
C ALA A 50 -9.13 0.22 -29.51
N ALA A 51 -9.86 0.84 -30.43
CA ALA A 51 -10.44 0.23 -31.62
C ALA A 51 -9.97 0.99 -32.87
N GLY A 52 -8.73 0.72 -33.29
CA GLY A 52 -8.07 1.49 -34.36
C GLY A 52 -7.76 2.91 -33.92
N ASP A 53 -8.19 3.90 -34.70
CA ASP A 53 -8.02 5.33 -34.40
C ASP A 53 -9.05 5.87 -33.38
N ASN A 54 -10.02 5.05 -32.96
CA ASN A 54 -11.07 5.44 -32.02
C ASN A 54 -10.96 4.68 -30.69
N ALA A 55 -11.45 5.29 -29.61
CA ALA A 55 -11.62 4.62 -28.32
C ALA A 55 -13.10 4.26 -28.12
N VAL A 56 -13.37 3.01 -27.77
CA VAL A 56 -14.72 2.52 -27.44
C VAL A 56 -14.82 2.30 -25.94
N ASN A 57 -15.93 2.72 -25.33
CA ASN A 57 -16.21 2.45 -23.92
C ASN A 57 -16.84 1.05 -23.78
N GLU A 58 -16.07 0.11 -23.26
CA GLU A 58 -16.56 -1.21 -22.91
C GLU A 58 -17.26 -1.17 -21.54
N GLN A 59 -18.38 -1.88 -21.43
CA GLN A 59 -19.23 -1.95 -20.23
C GLN A 59 -19.52 -3.39 -19.80
N ASP A 60 -19.16 -4.39 -20.59
CA ASP A 60 -19.31 -5.78 -20.19
C ASP A 60 -18.43 -6.08 -18.96
N PRO A 61 -19.00 -6.56 -17.84
CA PRO A 61 -18.25 -6.78 -16.61
C PRO A 61 -17.08 -7.75 -16.75
N SER A 62 -17.19 -8.74 -17.64
CA SER A 62 -16.12 -9.72 -17.85
C SER A 62 -14.96 -9.09 -18.59
N VAL A 63 -15.25 -8.35 -19.66
CA VAL A 63 -14.24 -7.65 -20.45
C VAL A 63 -13.57 -6.53 -19.65
N VAL A 64 -14.34 -5.76 -18.87
CA VAL A 64 -13.80 -4.73 -17.97
C VAL A 64 -12.82 -5.35 -16.98
N LYS A 65 -13.20 -6.45 -16.32
CA LYS A 65 -12.34 -7.13 -15.35
C LYS A 65 -11.05 -7.64 -15.98
N GLU A 66 -11.12 -8.28 -17.14
CA GLU A 66 -9.96 -8.80 -17.85
C GLU A 66 -9.02 -7.67 -18.29
N THR A 67 -9.58 -6.60 -18.86
CA THR A 67 -8.81 -5.44 -19.33
C THR A 67 -8.09 -4.74 -18.19
N VAL A 68 -8.78 -4.53 -17.05
CA VAL A 68 -8.18 -3.94 -15.85
C VAL A 68 -7.05 -4.83 -15.32
N ALA A 69 -7.26 -6.14 -15.23
CA ALA A 69 -6.24 -7.07 -14.77
C ALA A 69 -5.01 -7.07 -15.69
N ALA A 70 -5.23 -7.08 -17.01
CA ALA A 70 -4.15 -7.02 -17.99
C ALA A 70 -3.37 -5.70 -17.90
N HIS A 71 -4.07 -4.56 -17.80
CA HIS A 71 -3.45 -3.24 -17.68
C HIS A 71 -2.53 -3.15 -16.46
N PHE A 72 -3.01 -3.55 -15.28
CA PHE A 72 -2.20 -3.51 -14.06
C PHE A 72 -1.07 -4.54 -14.07
N LYS A 73 -1.29 -5.72 -14.67
CA LYS A 73 -0.23 -6.71 -14.83
C LYS A 73 0.91 -6.18 -15.71
N ASP A 74 0.60 -5.48 -16.79
CA ASP A 74 1.59 -4.87 -17.67
C ASP A 74 2.28 -3.67 -17.00
N TRP A 75 1.52 -2.81 -16.33
CA TRP A 75 2.04 -1.69 -15.55
C TRP A 75 3.04 -2.13 -14.47
N HIS A 76 2.70 -3.22 -13.76
CA HIS A 76 3.56 -3.85 -12.76
C HIS A 76 4.45 -4.95 -13.33
N GLY A 77 4.55 -5.04 -14.66
CA GLY A 77 5.41 -6.00 -15.34
C GLY A 77 6.88 -5.78 -15.00
N PRO A 78 7.76 -6.72 -15.39
CA PRO A 78 9.20 -6.56 -15.21
C PRO A 78 9.64 -5.25 -15.86
N ARG A 79 10.09 -4.31 -15.02
CA ARG A 79 10.59 -3.02 -15.49
C ARG A 79 11.75 -3.28 -16.45
N ARG A 80 11.66 -2.72 -17.66
CA ARG A 80 12.77 -2.67 -18.61
C ARG A 80 13.77 -1.62 -18.12
N ILE A 81 14.58 -2.01 -17.13
CA ILE A 81 15.68 -1.19 -16.64
C ILE A 81 16.80 -1.33 -17.67
N LEU A 82 17.17 -0.22 -18.29
CA LEU A 82 18.31 -0.18 -19.20
C LEU A 82 19.61 -0.46 -18.41
N PRO A 83 20.65 -1.03 -19.04
CA PRO A 83 21.98 -1.09 -18.44
C PRO A 83 22.44 0.29 -17.95
N LEU A 84 23.29 0.34 -16.93
CA LEU A 84 23.78 1.61 -16.37
C LEU A 84 24.57 2.41 -17.42
N GLU A 85 25.22 1.70 -18.33
CA GLU A 85 25.97 2.22 -19.47
C GLU A 85 25.11 3.10 -20.38
N ASP A 86 23.83 2.75 -20.52
CA ASP A 86 22.85 3.46 -21.34
C ASP A 86 22.10 4.55 -20.54
N GLN A 87 22.48 4.77 -19.28
CA GLN A 87 21.85 5.73 -18.37
C GLN A 87 22.85 6.80 -17.90
N PRO A 88 23.19 7.80 -18.73
CA PRO A 88 24.28 8.75 -18.47
C PRO A 88 24.11 9.54 -17.16
N ARG A 89 22.87 9.88 -16.78
CA ARG A 89 22.57 10.55 -15.51
C ARG A 89 23.00 9.71 -14.31
N TRP A 90 22.68 8.42 -14.32
CA TRP A 90 23.00 7.52 -13.22
C TRP A 90 24.47 7.13 -13.22
N LYS A 91 25.05 6.93 -14.40
CA LYS A 91 26.50 6.72 -14.55
C LYS A 91 27.30 7.84 -13.87
N ALA A 92 26.99 9.10 -14.17
CA ALA A 92 27.63 10.26 -13.55
C ALA A 92 27.34 10.37 -12.03
N GLN A 93 26.14 9.98 -11.60
CA GLN A 93 25.78 10.01 -10.18
C GLN A 93 26.61 9.03 -9.35
N TYR A 94 26.85 7.83 -9.87
CA TYR A 94 27.56 6.75 -9.18
C TYR A 94 29.08 6.74 -9.40
N GLU A 95 29.62 7.69 -10.18
CA GLU A 95 31.07 7.89 -10.25
C GLU A 95 31.66 8.19 -8.86
N PRO A 96 32.86 7.66 -8.56
CA PRO A 96 33.58 7.98 -7.34
C PRO A 96 33.63 9.49 -7.12
N LYS A 97 33.34 9.92 -5.90
CA LYS A 97 33.37 11.34 -5.54
C LYS A 97 34.63 11.62 -4.75
N ASP A 98 35.34 12.68 -5.10
CA ASP A 98 36.63 13.03 -4.49
C ASP A 98 36.54 13.30 -2.98
N TRP A 99 35.36 13.66 -2.49
CA TRP A 99 35.09 13.92 -1.07
C TRP A 99 34.70 12.66 -0.28
N ILE A 100 34.63 11.50 -0.93
CA ILE A 100 34.32 10.22 -0.30
C ILE A 100 35.62 9.43 -0.19
N ASP A 101 36.03 9.12 1.03
CA ASP A 101 37.19 8.27 1.29
C ASP A 101 36.88 6.81 0.90
N PRO A 102 37.61 6.19 -0.05
CA PRO A 102 37.40 4.80 -0.42
C PRO A 102 37.55 3.82 0.75
N ALA A 103 38.34 4.16 1.77
CA ALA A 103 38.55 3.31 2.94
C ALA A 103 37.27 3.11 3.77
N TRP A 104 36.29 4.02 3.70
CA TRP A 104 35.01 3.88 4.41
C TRP A 104 34.19 2.68 3.94
N TYR A 105 34.40 2.25 2.70
CA TYR A 105 33.73 1.09 2.12
C TYR A 105 34.62 -0.14 2.08
N GLN A 106 35.78 -0.10 2.76
CA GLN A 106 36.64 -1.26 2.88
C GLN A 106 35.87 -2.40 3.55
N GLY A 107 35.83 -3.56 2.88
CA GLY A 107 35.09 -4.72 3.36
C GLY A 107 33.58 -4.68 3.11
N LEU A 108 33.03 -3.68 2.41
CA LEU A 108 31.60 -3.61 2.08
C LEU A 108 31.12 -4.85 1.30
N MET A 109 31.95 -5.33 0.38
CA MET A 109 31.65 -6.52 -0.42
C MET A 109 32.10 -7.83 0.25
N SER A 110 32.72 -7.75 1.43
CA SER A 110 33.06 -8.94 2.21
C SER A 110 31.79 -9.55 2.79
N PRO A 111 31.65 -10.88 2.79
CA PRO A 111 30.54 -11.52 3.46
C PRO A 111 30.59 -11.22 4.97
N PRO A 112 29.44 -11.04 5.63
CA PRO A 112 29.40 -10.84 7.07
C PRO A 112 29.92 -12.10 7.79
N THR A 113 30.65 -11.87 8.87
CA THR A 113 31.17 -12.94 9.74
C THR A 113 30.06 -13.52 10.61
N GLN A 114 30.31 -14.72 11.13
CA GLN A 114 29.37 -15.39 12.02
C GLN A 114 29.18 -14.61 13.33
N GLU A 115 30.25 -14.00 13.83
CA GLU A 115 30.26 -13.16 15.03
C GLU A 115 29.43 -11.88 14.82
N GLU A 116 29.60 -11.20 13.69
CA GLU A 116 28.78 -10.02 13.33
C GLU A 116 27.30 -10.38 13.23
N PHE A 117 26.98 -11.54 12.64
CA PHE A 117 25.60 -12.01 12.53
C PHE A 117 25.00 -12.30 13.92
N LYS A 118 25.72 -12.99 14.80
CA LYS A 118 25.29 -13.23 16.19
C LYS A 118 25.09 -11.92 16.94
N ALA A 119 26.01 -10.96 16.80
CA ALA A 119 25.90 -9.65 17.42
C ALA A 119 24.71 -8.84 16.88
N ALA A 120 24.42 -8.92 15.58
CA ALA A 120 23.28 -8.25 14.97
C ALA A 120 21.95 -8.84 15.48
N ILE A 121 21.86 -10.18 15.57
CA ILE A 121 20.67 -10.85 16.11
C ILE A 121 20.49 -10.48 17.58
N SER A 122 21.53 -10.57 18.41
CA SER A 122 21.43 -10.31 19.86
C SER A 122 21.02 -8.87 20.18
N ASN A 123 21.46 -7.90 19.37
CA ASN A 123 21.08 -6.49 19.52
C ASN A 123 19.74 -6.15 18.87
N SER A 124 19.14 -7.06 18.11
CA SER A 124 17.87 -6.80 17.43
C SER A 124 16.68 -6.85 18.40
N PRO A 125 15.67 -5.99 18.23
CA PRO A 125 14.50 -5.99 19.09
C PRO A 125 13.62 -7.24 18.90
N ILE A 126 13.13 -7.78 20.01
CA ILE A 126 12.25 -8.96 20.11
C ILE A 126 10.79 -8.55 19.84
N ARG A 127 9.97 -9.48 19.37
CA ARG A 127 8.52 -9.32 19.11
C ARG A 127 8.19 -8.26 18.05
N LYS A 128 9.10 -8.08 17.09
CA LYS A 128 8.82 -7.29 15.89
C LYS A 128 8.08 -8.12 14.85
N ALA A 129 7.32 -7.43 13.99
CA ALA A 129 6.61 -8.08 12.91
C ALA A 129 7.63 -8.77 11.97
N PRO A 130 7.44 -10.07 11.66
CA PRO A 130 8.26 -10.73 10.67
C PRO A 130 8.04 -10.11 9.30
N GLY A 131 9.07 -10.13 8.45
CA GLY A 131 8.97 -9.72 7.05
C GLY A 131 8.13 -10.70 6.23
N HIS A 132 8.19 -10.56 4.89
CA HIS A 132 7.47 -11.44 3.96
C HIS A 132 7.83 -12.93 4.12
N SER A 133 8.98 -13.25 4.70
CA SER A 133 9.43 -14.62 4.98
C SER A 133 8.70 -15.26 6.17
N GLY A 134 8.01 -14.49 7.00
CA GLY A 134 7.39 -14.99 8.24
C GLY A 134 8.39 -15.31 9.35
N VAL A 135 9.70 -15.11 9.14
CA VAL A 135 10.74 -15.41 10.12
C VAL A 135 10.99 -14.17 10.99
N SER A 136 10.81 -14.30 12.31
CA SER A 136 11.08 -13.23 13.28
C SER A 136 12.45 -13.41 13.94
N ASN A 137 13.00 -12.30 14.47
CA ASN A 137 14.25 -12.32 15.24
C ASN A 137 14.19 -13.27 16.44
N ASP A 138 13.02 -13.39 17.06
CA ASP A 138 12.75 -14.30 18.17
C ASP A 138 13.06 -15.76 17.82
N LEU A 139 12.86 -16.17 16.56
CA LEU A 139 13.18 -17.53 16.11
C LEU A 139 14.69 -17.76 16.11
N PHE A 140 15.45 -16.82 15.56
CA PHE A 140 16.92 -16.90 15.54
C PHE A 140 17.52 -16.89 16.95
N MET A 141 16.97 -16.07 17.86
CA MET A 141 17.43 -16.03 19.25
C MET A 141 17.11 -17.32 20.03
N ARG A 142 15.98 -17.96 19.75
CA ARG A 142 15.56 -19.19 20.42
C ARG A 142 16.29 -20.44 19.93
N GLN A 143 16.82 -20.41 18.71
CA GLN A 143 17.54 -21.55 18.14
C GLN A 143 18.87 -21.85 18.86
N GLY A 144 19.32 -20.97 19.76
CA GLY A 144 20.32 -21.28 20.79
C GLY A 144 21.75 -21.30 20.29
N ASP A 145 22.01 -21.73 19.07
CA ASP A 145 23.34 -21.80 18.48
C ASP A 145 23.28 -21.53 16.97
N LEU A 146 23.53 -20.28 16.61
CA LEU A 146 24.20 -19.93 15.36
C LEU A 146 25.63 -19.60 15.72
#